data_AF-A0A2E9KW61-F1
#
_entry.id   AF-A0A2E9KW61-F1
#
_cell.length_a   1.000
_cell.length_b   1.000
_cell.length_c   1.000
_cell.angle_alpha   90.00
_cell.angle_beta   90.00
_cell.angle_gamma   90.00
#
_symmetry.space_group_name_H-M   'P 1'
#
loop_
_entity.id
_entity.type
_entity.pdbx_description
1 polymer ?
#
loop_
_entity_poly.entity_id
_entity_poly.type
_entity_poly.pdbx_seq_one_letter_code
_entity_poly.pdbx_strand_id
1 'polypeptide(L)'
;MKVNAAIQTLWIGKELSDLENLCISSYIKNGYDFHLYAYDEISNAPEDCIILDANSILDESEVFCYNVGQGKGSFSAFSNLFRYKLLLEEGGVWTDTDVISLNRFPEDPEYIFASEKDGDKVVCSSNFIKAPAGSGFAKYCYDKASSVNRETLEWGTIGPSLVGESVKAHGLSDFVLHFKKFNHVPWYNTEVFFMGDPPSTGDLIYETVMRDSYCVHLWNEVWRRNNIDKNKKFHPGCFFEVLKSKIRSK
;
A
#
# COMPACT_ATOMS: atom_id res chain seq x y z
N MET A 1 23.88 12.62 -3.05
CA MET A 1 22.55 12.92 -3.62
C MET A 1 21.67 11.75 -3.26
N LYS A 2 20.54 11.95 -2.56
CA LYS A 2 19.57 10.86 -2.36
C LYS A 2 19.00 10.54 -3.74
N VAL A 3 19.32 9.35 -4.24
CA VAL A 3 19.07 8.95 -5.64
C VAL A 3 17.59 8.65 -5.89
N ASN A 4 16.80 8.37 -4.84
CA ASN A 4 15.42 7.91 -4.96
C ASN A 4 14.47 8.76 -4.09
N ALA A 5 13.23 8.92 -4.53
CA ALA A 5 12.15 9.38 -3.66
C ALA A 5 11.96 8.39 -2.50
N ALA A 6 11.80 8.90 -1.27
CA ALA A 6 11.56 8.04 -0.11
C ALA A 6 10.26 7.25 -0.27
N ILE A 7 10.28 5.98 0.13
CA ILE A 7 9.08 5.16 0.28
C ILE A 7 8.53 5.42 1.67
N GLN A 8 7.26 5.76 1.78
CA GLN A 8 6.67 6.26 3.01
C GLN A 8 5.35 5.56 3.31
N THR A 9 5.08 5.32 4.59
CA THR A 9 3.84 4.69 5.06
C THR A 9 3.48 5.12 6.47
N LEU A 10 2.30 4.74 6.94
CA LEU A 10 1.84 4.92 8.32
C LEU A 10 1.58 3.56 8.97
N TRP A 11 1.96 3.43 10.24
CA TRP A 11 1.51 2.36 11.10
C TRP A 11 0.88 2.88 12.39
N ILE A 12 -0.25 2.28 12.77
CA ILE A 12 -0.95 2.58 14.02
C ILE A 12 -0.93 1.31 14.86
N GLY A 13 -0.21 1.36 15.98
CA GLY A 13 0.04 0.23 16.86
C GLY A 13 1.54 0.04 17.13
N LYS A 14 1.85 -0.88 18.04
CA LYS A 14 3.19 -1.03 18.64
C LYS A 14 4.08 -2.07 17.97
N GLU A 15 3.46 -2.95 17.17
CA GLU A 15 4.15 -4.09 16.55
C GLU A 15 3.65 -4.28 15.13
N LEU A 16 4.56 -4.68 14.26
CA LEU A 16 4.30 -5.11 12.89
C LEU A 16 4.14 -6.63 12.86
N SER A 17 3.22 -7.15 12.05
CA SER A 17 3.20 -8.60 11.80
C SER A 17 4.28 -9.00 10.78
N ASP A 18 4.39 -10.30 10.53
CA ASP A 18 5.21 -10.85 9.45
C ASP A 18 4.91 -10.23 8.08
N LEU A 19 3.66 -9.86 7.81
CA LEU A 19 3.24 -9.23 6.54
C LEU A 19 3.85 -7.84 6.38
N GLU A 20 3.68 -6.97 7.38
CA GLU A 20 4.19 -5.60 7.28
C GLU A 20 5.72 -5.57 7.34
N ASN A 21 6.34 -6.41 8.17
CA ASN A 21 7.79 -6.59 8.17
C ASN A 21 8.33 -7.02 6.81
N LEU A 22 7.63 -7.95 6.14
CA LEU A 22 7.99 -8.38 4.79
C LEU A 22 7.89 -7.24 3.78
N CYS A 23 6.83 -6.43 3.86
CA CYS A 23 6.64 -5.26 3.00
C CYS A 23 7.81 -4.29 3.12
N ILE A 24 8.13 -3.84 4.33
CA ILE A 24 9.21 -2.89 4.59
C ILE A 24 10.56 -3.48 4.11
N SER A 25 10.85 -4.73 4.49
CA SER A 25 12.10 -5.40 4.11
C SER A 25 12.26 -5.52 2.59
N SER A 26 11.15 -5.68 1.85
CA SER A 26 11.19 -5.81 0.39
C SER A 26 11.65 -4.53 -0.32
N TYR A 27 11.21 -3.37 0.15
CA TYR A 27 11.64 -2.07 -0.38
C TYR A 27 13.10 -1.78 -0.03
N ILE A 28 13.49 -2.02 1.23
CA ILE A 28 14.88 -1.86 1.69
C ILE A 28 15.82 -2.73 0.84
N LYS A 29 15.45 -4.00 0.60
CA LYS A 29 16.22 -4.93 -0.25
C LYS A 29 16.36 -4.43 -1.69
N ASN A 30 15.37 -3.71 -2.21
CA ASN A 30 15.41 -3.08 -3.54
C ASN A 30 16.15 -1.72 -3.56
N GLY A 31 16.81 -1.36 -2.45
CA GLY A 31 17.66 -0.17 -2.34
C GLY A 31 16.89 1.13 -2.13
N TYR A 32 15.69 1.07 -1.55
CA TYR A 32 14.91 2.25 -1.20
C TYR A 32 15.12 2.64 0.26
N ASP A 33 15.22 3.94 0.53
CA ASP A 33 14.98 4.48 1.88
C ASP A 33 13.50 4.27 2.22
N PHE A 34 13.23 3.68 3.39
CA PHE A 34 11.86 3.42 3.84
C PHE A 34 11.55 4.18 5.13
N HIS A 35 10.55 5.05 5.08
CA HIS A 35 10.07 5.86 6.18
C HIS A 35 8.76 5.27 6.73
N LEU A 36 8.77 4.85 8.00
CA LEU A 36 7.60 4.39 8.73
C LEU A 36 7.17 5.47 9.71
N TYR A 37 6.07 6.15 9.41
CA TYR A 37 5.44 7.06 10.36
C TYR A 37 4.65 6.26 11.39
N ALA A 38 4.86 6.54 12.68
CA ALA A 38 4.14 5.90 13.77
C ALA A 38 3.94 6.88 14.94
N TYR A 39 2.89 6.66 15.73
CA TYR A 39 2.67 7.37 17.00
C TYR A 39 3.34 6.65 18.18
N ASP A 40 3.36 5.32 18.13
CA ASP A 40 4.01 4.47 19.12
C ASP A 40 5.45 4.11 18.73
N GLU A 41 6.27 3.74 19.71
CA GLU A 41 7.51 3.02 19.45
C GLU A 41 7.22 1.64 18.84
N ILE A 42 7.89 1.32 17.73
CA ILE A 42 7.72 0.03 17.03
C ILE A 42 8.83 -0.93 17.44
N SER A 43 8.47 -1.99 18.16
CA SER A 43 9.45 -2.89 18.80
C SER A 43 10.21 -3.80 17.81
N ASN A 44 9.64 -4.03 16.63
CA ASN A 44 10.07 -5.08 15.72
C ASN A 44 10.12 -4.65 14.24
N ALA A 45 10.35 -3.37 13.98
CA ALA A 45 10.62 -2.90 12.61
C ALA A 45 11.97 -3.43 12.09
N PRO A 46 12.15 -3.57 10.75
CA PRO A 46 13.43 -3.93 10.18
C PRO A 46 14.52 -2.90 10.55
N GLU A 47 15.76 -3.37 10.73
CA GLU A 47 16.88 -2.55 11.24
C GLU A 47 17.14 -1.27 10.42
N ASP A 48 17.05 -1.35 9.09
CA ASP A 48 17.26 -0.22 8.18
C ASP A 48 15.99 0.62 7.93
N CYS A 49 14.89 0.35 8.65
CA CYS A 49 13.67 1.15 8.57
C CYS A 49 13.84 2.46 9.34
N ILE A 50 13.56 3.58 8.70
CA ILE A 50 13.59 4.91 9.33
C ILE A 50 12.23 5.17 9.95
N ILE A 51 12.14 5.12 11.28
CA ILE A 51 10.91 5.42 12.01
C ILE A 51 10.82 6.93 12.26
N LEU A 52 9.67 7.52 11.93
CA LEU A 52 9.39 8.95 12.08
C LEU A 52 8.13 9.14 12.92
N ASP A 53 8.06 10.25 13.67
CA ASP A 53 6.88 10.61 14.47
C ASP A 53 5.73 11.03 13.55
N ALA A 54 4.62 10.30 13.59
CA ALA A 54 3.42 10.60 12.80
C ALA A 54 2.78 11.96 13.15
N ASN A 55 3.01 12.49 14.37
CA ASN A 55 2.55 13.83 14.75
C ASN A 55 3.17 14.94 13.90
N SER A 56 4.26 14.67 13.17
CA SER A 56 4.83 15.65 12.24
C SER A 56 3.94 15.91 11.02
N ILE A 57 2.94 15.06 10.75
CA ILE A 57 2.06 15.13 9.58
C ILE A 57 0.61 15.40 10.01
N LEU A 58 0.08 14.60 10.94
CA LEU A 58 -1.25 14.78 11.56
C LEU A 58 -1.16 14.39 13.04
N ASP A 59 -1.88 15.11 13.89
CA ASP A 59 -1.89 14.84 15.33
C ASP A 59 -2.59 13.51 15.66
N GLU A 60 -2.10 12.78 16.66
CA GLU A 60 -2.68 11.50 17.08
C GLU A 60 -4.17 11.61 17.45
N SER A 61 -4.61 12.76 17.97
CA SER A 61 -6.02 13.00 18.29
C SER A 61 -6.94 13.03 17.06
N GLU A 62 -6.39 13.14 15.86
CA GLU A 62 -7.14 13.06 14.62
C GLU A 62 -7.41 11.63 14.16
N VAL A 63 -6.77 10.62 14.77
CA VAL A 63 -6.92 9.21 14.39
C VAL A 63 -8.38 8.75 14.51
N PHE A 64 -8.89 8.14 13.44
CA PHE A 64 -10.25 7.60 13.38
C PHE A 64 -10.34 6.35 12.50
N CYS A 65 -11.40 5.58 12.69
CA CYS A 65 -11.73 4.43 11.85
C CYS A 65 -12.97 4.71 11.02
N TYR A 66 -13.21 3.88 10.01
CA TYR A 66 -14.55 3.75 9.44
C TYR A 66 -15.53 3.29 10.52
N ASN A 67 -16.68 3.95 10.62
CA ASN A 67 -17.72 3.63 11.60
C ASN A 67 -18.88 2.80 11.02
N VAL A 68 -18.96 2.71 9.69
CA VAL A 68 -20.05 2.03 8.94
C VAL A 68 -19.52 1.10 7.85
N GLY A 69 -20.41 0.26 7.32
CA GLY A 69 -20.14 -0.61 6.17
C GLY A 69 -19.08 -1.69 6.43
N GLN A 70 -18.56 -2.27 5.34
CA GLN A 70 -17.56 -3.36 5.39
C GLN A 70 -16.22 -2.92 5.97
N GLY A 71 -15.96 -1.61 6.01
CA GLY A 71 -14.75 -1.01 6.55
C GLY A 71 -14.74 -0.88 8.07
N LYS A 72 -15.86 -1.13 8.74
CA LYS A 72 -16.03 -0.76 10.16
C LYS A 72 -14.86 -1.24 11.04
N GLY A 73 -14.30 -0.30 11.81
CA GLY A 73 -13.15 -0.50 12.69
C GLY A 73 -11.77 -0.44 12.01
N SER A 74 -11.70 -0.28 10.69
CA SER A 74 -10.44 -0.13 9.97
C SER A 74 -9.92 1.31 10.02
N PHE A 75 -8.64 1.46 10.37
CA PHE A 75 -7.88 2.71 10.31
C PHE A 75 -7.53 3.16 8.87
N SER A 76 -7.95 2.40 7.84
CA SER A 76 -7.74 2.79 6.45
C SER A 76 -8.36 4.16 6.13
N ALA A 77 -9.43 4.57 6.82
CA ALA A 77 -10.00 5.92 6.69
C ALA A 77 -8.97 7.00 7.07
N PHE A 78 -8.37 6.90 8.25
CA PHE A 78 -7.33 7.85 8.68
C PHE A 78 -6.06 7.73 7.83
N SER A 79 -5.65 6.51 7.45
CA SER A 79 -4.52 6.30 6.55
C SER A 79 -4.69 6.99 5.19
N ASN A 80 -5.92 7.11 4.68
CA ASN A 80 -6.21 7.91 3.49
C ASN A 80 -6.05 9.42 3.76
N LEU A 81 -6.52 9.94 4.89
CA LEU A 81 -6.28 11.35 5.23
C LEU A 81 -4.79 11.64 5.38
N PHE A 82 -4.08 10.79 6.11
CA PHE A 82 -2.65 10.91 6.38
C PHE A 82 -1.81 10.86 5.11
N ARG A 83 -2.06 9.91 4.20
CA ARG A 83 -1.28 9.80 2.96
C ARG A 83 -1.38 11.05 2.09
N TYR A 84 -2.55 11.67 2.02
CA TYR A 84 -2.71 12.90 1.22
C TYR A 84 -2.00 14.07 1.87
N LYS A 85 -2.05 14.18 3.20
CA LYS A 85 -1.32 15.22 3.94
C LYS A 85 0.20 15.05 3.76
N LEU A 86 0.70 13.83 3.95
CA LEU A 86 2.10 13.49 3.74
C LEU A 86 2.57 13.83 2.33
N LEU A 87 1.85 13.36 1.30
CA LEU A 87 2.19 13.65 -0.10
C LEU A 87 2.08 15.15 -0.44
N LEU A 88 1.19 15.88 0.22
CA LEU A 88 1.06 17.32 0.04
C LEU A 88 2.28 18.07 0.60
N GLU A 89 2.81 17.66 1.76
CA GLU A 89 3.91 18.34 2.43
C GLU A 89 5.29 17.88 1.93
N GLU A 90 5.49 16.57 1.86
CA GLU A 90 6.80 15.95 1.59
C GLU A 90 6.91 15.38 0.17
N GLY A 91 5.78 15.14 -0.50
CA GLY A 91 5.76 14.42 -1.78
C GLY A 91 6.26 12.99 -1.63
N GLY A 92 6.97 12.50 -2.65
CA GLY A 92 7.60 11.18 -2.62
C GLY A 92 6.62 10.06 -2.98
N VAL A 93 6.77 8.90 -2.33
CA VAL A 93 5.97 7.71 -2.60
C VAL A 93 5.24 7.25 -1.34
N TRP A 94 3.93 7.18 -1.40
CA TRP A 94 3.11 6.43 -0.45
C TRP A 94 3.00 4.96 -0.88
N THR A 95 3.11 4.04 0.08
CA THR A 95 2.73 2.63 -0.08
C THR A 95 1.97 2.13 1.14
N ASP A 96 0.95 1.29 0.94
CA ASP A 96 0.34 0.53 2.04
C ASP A 96 1.32 -0.55 2.54
N THR A 97 1.19 -0.97 3.81
CA THR A 97 2.10 -1.93 4.47
C THR A 97 1.89 -3.40 4.06
N ASP A 98 1.13 -3.64 3.00
CA ASP A 98 0.84 -4.94 2.40
C ASP A 98 1.15 -4.99 0.89
N VAL A 99 1.86 -3.97 0.37
CA VAL A 99 2.32 -3.87 -1.01
C VAL A 99 3.80 -4.24 -1.09
N ILE A 100 4.10 -5.50 -1.37
CA ILE A 100 5.47 -6.04 -1.38
C ILE A 100 6.19 -5.59 -2.65
N SER A 101 7.35 -4.95 -2.52
CA SER A 101 8.23 -4.60 -3.62
C SER A 101 8.93 -5.83 -4.20
N LEU A 102 8.72 -6.09 -5.48
CA LEU A 102 9.31 -7.21 -6.21
C LEU A 102 10.49 -6.76 -7.07
N ASN A 103 10.32 -5.63 -7.76
CA ASN A 103 11.29 -5.03 -8.66
C ASN A 103 11.26 -3.49 -8.50
N ARG A 104 12.34 -2.81 -8.89
CA ARG A 104 12.36 -1.34 -8.93
C ARG A 104 11.39 -0.83 -9.99
N PHE A 105 10.56 0.14 -9.62
CA PHE A 105 9.69 0.87 -10.54
C PHE A 105 10.44 2.06 -11.16
N PRO A 106 10.00 2.61 -12.31
CA PRO A 106 10.68 3.72 -12.97
C PRO A 106 10.68 4.97 -12.07
N GLU A 107 11.85 5.59 -11.91
CA GLU A 107 12.02 6.77 -11.06
C GLU A 107 11.77 8.09 -11.80
N ASP A 108 11.88 8.10 -13.13
CA ASP A 108 11.72 9.30 -13.96
C ASP A 108 10.33 9.95 -13.92
N PRO A 109 9.20 9.21 -13.93
CA PRO A 109 7.88 9.84 -13.95
C PRO A 109 7.63 10.64 -12.67
N GLU A 110 7.16 11.89 -12.80
CA GLU A 110 6.85 12.75 -11.66
C GLU A 110 5.71 12.17 -10.80
N TYR A 111 4.73 11.53 -11.45
CA TYR A 111 3.64 10.82 -10.80
C TYR A 111 3.64 9.35 -11.17
N ILE A 112 3.13 8.51 -10.27
CA ILE A 112 2.80 7.11 -10.52
C ILE A 112 1.55 6.80 -9.69
N PHE A 113 0.49 6.36 -10.36
CA PHE A 113 -0.72 5.90 -9.69
C PHE A 113 -0.91 4.42 -10.00
N ALA A 114 -1.07 3.61 -8.96
CA ALA A 114 -1.50 2.24 -9.15
C ALA A 114 -2.99 2.19 -9.55
N SER A 115 -3.35 1.13 -10.26
CA SER A 115 -4.74 0.80 -10.57
C SER A 115 -5.05 -0.63 -10.13
N GLU A 116 -6.32 -0.94 -9.96
CA GLU A 116 -6.81 -2.25 -9.56
C GLU A 116 -8.03 -2.67 -10.40
N LYS A 117 -8.28 -3.97 -10.43
CA LYS A 117 -9.51 -4.52 -11.00
C LYS A 117 -10.64 -4.49 -9.97
N ASP A 118 -11.76 -3.95 -10.38
CA ASP A 118 -13.04 -4.05 -9.68
C ASP A 118 -14.08 -4.66 -10.63
N GLY A 119 -14.22 -5.99 -10.55
CA GLY A 119 -14.91 -6.78 -11.57
C GLY A 119 -14.25 -6.61 -12.95
N ASP A 120 -15.04 -6.18 -13.92
CA ASP A 120 -14.59 -5.92 -15.30
C ASP A 120 -13.96 -4.54 -15.49
N LYS A 121 -14.00 -3.67 -14.47
CA LYS A 121 -13.46 -2.31 -14.55
C LYS A 121 -12.03 -2.25 -14.03
N VAL A 122 -11.27 -1.29 -14.54
CA VAL A 122 -9.99 -0.87 -13.97
C VAL A 122 -10.16 0.53 -13.39
N VAL A 123 -9.84 0.68 -12.12
CA VAL A 123 -9.96 1.94 -11.37
C VAL A 123 -8.62 2.29 -10.73
N CYS A 124 -8.37 3.56 -10.42
CA CYS A 124 -7.20 3.91 -9.62
C CYS A 124 -7.30 3.26 -8.24
N SER A 125 -6.19 2.76 -7.70
CA SER A 125 -6.09 2.31 -6.32
C SER A 125 -5.50 3.42 -5.46
N SER A 126 -5.54 3.25 -4.14
CA SER A 126 -4.90 4.18 -3.20
C SER A 126 -3.63 3.63 -2.56
N ASN A 127 -3.34 2.33 -2.77
CA ASN A 127 -2.30 1.58 -2.07
C ASN A 127 -0.87 1.94 -2.48
N PHE A 128 -0.67 2.59 -3.63
CA PHE A 128 0.62 3.10 -4.07
C PHE A 128 0.42 4.40 -4.87
N ILE A 129 1.06 5.48 -4.42
CA ILE A 129 0.96 6.79 -5.06
C ILE A 129 2.32 7.48 -5.00
N LYS A 130 2.84 7.90 -6.16
CA LYS A 130 3.94 8.86 -6.24
C LYS A 130 3.39 10.21 -6.69
N ALA A 131 3.74 11.26 -5.97
CA ALA A 131 3.39 12.64 -6.33
C ALA A 131 4.45 13.61 -5.80
N PRO A 132 4.66 14.78 -6.46
CA PRO A 132 5.51 15.82 -5.93
C PRO A 132 4.81 16.58 -4.79
N ALA A 133 5.62 17.11 -3.87
CA ALA A 133 5.16 17.99 -2.80
C ALA A 133 4.42 19.20 -3.38
N GLY A 134 3.36 19.65 -2.71
CA GLY A 134 2.54 20.78 -3.16
C GLY A 134 1.68 20.51 -4.40
N SER A 135 1.60 19.27 -4.90
CA SER A 135 0.82 18.96 -6.10
C SER A 135 -0.67 19.27 -5.93
N GLY A 136 -1.31 19.74 -7.02
CA GLY A 136 -2.76 19.93 -7.07
C GLY A 136 -3.52 18.64 -6.75
N PHE A 137 -2.99 17.50 -7.18
CA PHE A 137 -3.52 16.18 -6.85
C PHE A 137 -3.61 15.95 -5.32
N ALA A 138 -2.49 16.09 -4.61
CA ALA A 138 -2.44 15.82 -3.18
C ALA A 138 -3.29 16.82 -2.39
N LYS A 139 -3.26 18.10 -2.78
CA LYS A 139 -4.08 19.15 -2.17
C LYS A 139 -5.57 18.84 -2.31
N TYR A 140 -6.01 18.47 -3.51
CA TYR A 140 -7.41 18.15 -3.78
C TYR A 140 -7.89 16.96 -2.94
N CYS A 141 -7.09 15.90 -2.88
CA CYS A 141 -7.42 14.73 -2.06
C CYS A 141 -7.47 15.07 -0.57
N TYR A 142 -6.50 15.83 -0.05
CA TYR A 142 -6.47 16.23 1.36
C TYR A 142 -7.65 17.13 1.73
N ASP A 143 -7.92 18.19 0.95
CA ASP A 143 -9.04 19.11 1.19
C ASP A 143 -10.37 18.34 1.25
N LYS A 144 -10.61 17.43 0.30
CA LYS A 144 -11.82 16.61 0.31
C LYS A 144 -11.85 15.63 1.49
N ALA A 145 -10.78 14.88 1.72
CA ALA A 145 -10.72 13.89 2.79
C ALA A 145 -10.87 14.52 4.19
N SER A 146 -10.35 15.72 4.40
CA SER A 146 -10.48 16.46 5.66
C SER A 146 -11.90 16.98 5.92
N SER A 147 -12.72 17.15 4.87
CA SER A 147 -14.07 17.73 4.95
C SER A 147 -15.20 16.69 5.12
N VAL A 148 -14.88 15.40 5.09
CA VAL A 148 -15.90 14.34 5.17
C VAL A 148 -16.48 14.20 6.57
N ASN A 149 -17.76 13.79 6.64
CA ASN A 149 -18.35 13.34 7.89
C ASN A 149 -17.82 11.94 8.25
N ARG A 150 -16.96 11.87 9.27
CA ARG A 150 -16.30 10.64 9.74
C ARG A 150 -17.29 9.55 10.19
N GLU A 151 -18.46 9.94 10.69
CA GLU A 151 -19.47 9.02 11.21
C GLU A 151 -20.23 8.26 10.11
N THR A 152 -20.37 8.88 8.95
CA THR A 152 -21.13 8.31 7.81
C THR A 152 -20.22 7.95 6.64
N LEU A 153 -18.91 8.06 6.82
CA LEU A 153 -17.94 7.85 5.74
C LEU A 153 -17.97 6.40 5.26
N GLU A 154 -18.28 6.21 3.98
CA GLU A 154 -18.28 4.89 3.36
C GLU A 154 -16.89 4.50 2.82
N TRP A 155 -16.62 3.20 2.85
CA TRP A 155 -15.37 2.61 2.35
C TRP A 155 -15.08 3.02 0.91
N GLY A 156 -13.83 3.35 0.61
CA GLY A 156 -13.38 3.70 -0.74
C GLY A 156 -13.68 5.14 -1.16
N THR A 157 -14.60 5.85 -0.48
CA THR A 157 -14.96 7.25 -0.79
C THR A 157 -13.75 8.17 -0.83
N ILE A 158 -12.95 8.17 0.24
CA ILE A 158 -11.68 8.94 0.33
C ILE A 158 -10.45 8.10 -0.03
N GLY A 159 -10.65 6.90 -0.55
CA GLY A 159 -9.58 6.02 -1.02
C GLY A 159 -9.54 5.98 -2.55
N PRO A 160 -9.66 4.79 -3.19
CA PRO A 160 -9.61 4.62 -4.65
C PRO A 160 -10.46 5.61 -5.46
N SER A 161 -11.70 5.88 -5.02
CA SER A 161 -12.62 6.79 -5.73
C SER A 161 -12.09 8.22 -5.79
N LEU A 162 -11.57 8.73 -4.66
CA LEU A 162 -11.02 10.09 -4.59
C LEU A 162 -9.69 10.22 -5.35
N VAL A 163 -8.86 9.17 -5.34
CA VAL A 163 -7.65 9.14 -6.18
C VAL A 163 -8.04 9.24 -7.65
N GLY A 164 -8.96 8.40 -8.12
CA GLY A 164 -9.41 8.42 -9.51
C GLY A 164 -10.05 9.75 -9.93
N GLU A 165 -10.84 10.35 -9.03
CA GLU A 165 -11.41 11.69 -9.24
C GLU A 165 -10.32 12.75 -9.39
N SER A 166 -9.35 12.80 -8.47
CA SER A 166 -8.28 13.80 -8.46
C SER A 166 -7.34 13.64 -9.67
N VAL A 167 -6.99 12.40 -10.03
CA VAL A 167 -6.23 12.08 -11.25
C VAL A 167 -6.92 12.66 -12.48
N LYS A 168 -8.24 12.45 -12.62
CA LYS A 168 -9.00 12.98 -13.75
C LYS A 168 -9.08 14.50 -13.73
N ALA A 169 -9.36 15.09 -12.56
CA ALA A 169 -9.50 16.53 -12.40
C ALA A 169 -8.23 17.32 -12.77
N HIS A 170 -7.05 16.70 -12.61
CA HIS A 170 -5.76 17.32 -12.90
C HIS A 170 -5.11 16.82 -14.21
N GLY A 171 -5.83 16.03 -15.02
CA GLY A 171 -5.30 15.53 -16.29
C GLY A 171 -4.13 14.57 -16.16
N LEU A 172 -4.08 13.78 -15.08
CA LEU A 172 -2.94 12.91 -14.74
C LEU A 172 -3.14 11.44 -15.16
N SER A 173 -4.11 11.15 -16.04
CA SER A 173 -4.47 9.79 -16.41
C SER A 173 -3.33 8.99 -17.06
N ASP A 174 -2.39 9.66 -17.73
CA ASP A 174 -1.23 9.02 -18.37
C ASP A 174 -0.23 8.45 -17.36
N PHE A 175 -0.30 8.87 -16.09
CA PHE A 175 0.53 8.35 -14.99
C PHE A 175 -0.12 7.17 -14.26
N VAL A 176 -1.33 6.76 -14.66
CA VAL A 176 -1.99 5.57 -14.11
C VAL A 176 -1.43 4.33 -14.78
N LEU A 177 -0.69 3.53 -14.01
CA LEU A 177 -0.12 2.31 -14.53
C LEU A 177 -1.14 1.17 -14.52
N HIS A 178 -1.05 0.29 -15.52
CA HIS A 178 -1.91 -0.88 -15.66
C HIS A 178 -1.89 -1.75 -14.39
N PHE A 179 -3.05 -2.28 -13.97
CA PHE A 179 -3.22 -2.92 -12.65
C PHE A 179 -2.19 -4.02 -12.36
N LYS A 180 -1.75 -4.76 -13.39
CA LYS A 180 -0.69 -5.77 -13.28
C LYS A 180 0.63 -5.26 -12.70
N LYS A 181 0.89 -3.95 -12.69
CA LYS A 181 2.15 -3.38 -12.16
C LYS A 181 2.23 -3.40 -10.62
N PHE A 182 1.10 -3.30 -9.93
CA PHE A 182 1.05 -3.27 -8.45
C PHE A 182 0.02 -4.25 -7.86
N ASN A 183 -1.10 -4.45 -8.57
CA ASN A 183 -2.28 -5.16 -8.12
C ASN A 183 -2.65 -6.29 -9.09
N HIS A 184 -1.67 -7.11 -9.49
CA HIS A 184 -1.86 -8.17 -10.49
C HIS A 184 -2.91 -9.19 -10.06
N VAL A 185 -2.87 -9.60 -8.79
CA VAL A 185 -3.89 -10.45 -8.17
C VAL A 185 -4.96 -9.54 -7.57
N PRO A 186 -6.22 -9.60 -8.03
CA PRO A 186 -7.28 -8.77 -7.48
C PRO A 186 -7.71 -9.25 -6.08
N TRP A 187 -8.36 -8.37 -5.32
CA TRP A 187 -8.76 -8.63 -3.93
C TRP A 187 -9.71 -9.84 -3.75
N TYR A 188 -10.44 -10.22 -4.79
CA TYR A 188 -11.36 -11.36 -4.79
C TYR A 188 -10.68 -12.70 -5.19
N ASN A 189 -9.36 -12.70 -5.41
CA ASN A 189 -8.55 -13.88 -5.73
C ASN A 189 -7.34 -14.08 -4.79
N THR A 190 -7.40 -13.57 -3.56
CA THR A 190 -6.26 -13.63 -2.61
C THR A 190 -5.89 -15.04 -2.16
N GLU A 191 -6.76 -16.03 -2.35
CA GLU A 191 -6.51 -17.43 -2.01
C GLU A 191 -5.26 -18.00 -2.69
N VAL A 192 -4.92 -17.48 -3.88
CA VAL A 192 -3.73 -17.87 -4.63
C VAL A 192 -2.43 -17.60 -3.86
N PHE A 193 -2.44 -16.70 -2.87
CA PHE A 193 -1.26 -16.39 -2.08
C PHE A 193 -0.90 -17.48 -1.06
N PHE A 194 -1.88 -18.30 -0.68
CA PHE A 194 -1.79 -19.28 0.40
C PHE A 194 -1.86 -20.73 -0.09
N MET A 195 -2.41 -20.94 -1.29
CA MET A 195 -2.41 -22.24 -1.93
C MET A 195 -1.00 -22.60 -2.41
N GLY A 196 -0.57 -23.84 -2.17
CA GLY A 196 0.61 -24.37 -2.86
C GLY A 196 0.30 -24.51 -4.35
N ASP A 197 1.23 -24.12 -5.22
CA ASP A 197 0.99 -24.18 -6.66
C ASP A 197 0.62 -25.63 -7.09
N PRO A 198 -0.51 -25.84 -7.80
CA PRO A 198 -0.79 -27.13 -8.39
C PRO A 198 0.30 -27.43 -9.44
N PRO A 199 0.93 -28.63 -9.43
CA PRO A 199 2.12 -28.93 -10.23
C PRO A 199 2.02 -28.86 -11.77
N SER A 200 0.95 -28.36 -12.38
CA SER A 200 0.64 -28.76 -13.77
C SER A 200 -0.12 -27.80 -14.69
N THR A 201 -0.25 -26.49 -14.43
CA THR A 201 -0.89 -25.59 -15.43
C THR A 201 -0.24 -24.23 -15.57
N GLY A 202 0.55 -24.04 -16.63
CA GLY A 202 1.01 -22.73 -17.13
C GLY A 202 2.23 -22.12 -16.41
N ASP A 203 2.64 -20.92 -16.84
CA ASP A 203 3.53 -20.05 -16.06
C ASP A 203 2.92 -19.93 -14.67
N LEU A 204 3.68 -20.27 -13.63
CA LEU A 204 3.19 -20.20 -12.25
C LEU A 204 2.72 -18.76 -11.97
N ILE A 205 1.61 -18.57 -11.25
CA ILE A 205 1.12 -17.22 -10.88
C ILE A 205 2.25 -16.41 -10.25
N TYR A 206 3.09 -17.08 -9.47
CA TYR A 206 4.34 -16.56 -8.94
C TYR A 206 5.26 -15.99 -10.03
N GLU A 207 5.62 -16.78 -11.03
CA GLU A 207 6.53 -16.36 -12.12
C GLU A 207 5.95 -15.20 -12.93
N THR A 208 4.65 -15.26 -13.23
CA THR A 208 3.96 -14.21 -13.99
C THR A 208 3.95 -12.88 -13.23
N VAL A 209 3.63 -12.91 -11.93
CA VAL A 209 3.65 -11.71 -11.08
C VAL A 209 5.08 -11.17 -10.93
N MET A 210 6.07 -12.03 -10.66
CA MET A 210 7.47 -11.62 -10.52
C MET A 210 8.04 -10.97 -11.79
N ARG A 211 7.60 -11.43 -12.97
CA ARG A 211 8.05 -10.89 -14.26
C ARG A 211 7.38 -9.58 -14.63
N ASP A 212 6.07 -9.47 -14.42
CA ASP A 212 5.27 -8.38 -15.00
C ASP A 212 5.05 -7.21 -14.04
N SER A 213 5.27 -7.42 -12.74
CA SER A 213 4.90 -6.48 -11.66
C SER A 213 6.11 -5.83 -10.98
N TYR A 214 5.94 -4.58 -10.55
CA TYR A 214 6.89 -3.90 -9.66
C TYR A 214 6.62 -4.25 -8.21
N CYS A 215 5.33 -4.33 -7.84
CA CYS A 215 4.89 -4.75 -6.52
C CYS A 215 3.77 -5.79 -6.62
N VAL A 216 3.51 -6.48 -5.50
CA VAL A 216 2.31 -7.29 -5.31
C VAL A 216 1.58 -6.85 -4.05
N HIS A 217 0.30 -6.50 -4.21
CA HIS A 217 -0.58 -6.17 -3.11
C HIS A 217 -1.21 -7.43 -2.50
N LEU A 218 -1.04 -7.62 -1.20
CA LEU A 218 -1.55 -8.76 -0.45
C LEU A 218 -2.90 -8.48 0.23
N TRP A 219 -3.46 -7.27 0.12
CA TRP A 219 -4.82 -6.93 0.54
C TRP A 219 -5.12 -7.19 2.02
N ASN A 220 -4.39 -6.56 2.93
CA ASN A 220 -4.50 -6.63 4.38
C ASN A 220 -5.94 -6.66 4.91
N GLU A 221 -6.85 -5.87 4.33
CA GLU A 221 -8.26 -5.88 4.72
C GLU A 221 -8.97 -7.21 4.45
N VAL A 222 -8.58 -7.93 3.40
CA VAL A 222 -9.05 -9.30 3.15
C VAL A 222 -8.54 -10.24 4.24
N TRP A 223 -7.30 -10.07 4.73
CA TRP A 223 -6.77 -10.86 5.85
C TRP A 223 -7.56 -10.59 7.13
N ARG A 224 -7.79 -9.30 7.44
CA ARG A 224 -8.56 -8.86 8.62
C ARG A 224 -9.98 -9.42 8.58
N ARG A 225 -10.70 -9.27 7.47
CA ARG A 225 -12.09 -9.72 7.32
C ARG A 225 -12.24 -11.24 7.43
N ASN A 226 -11.22 -11.99 7.00
CA ASN A 226 -11.21 -13.45 7.06
C ASN A 226 -10.49 -14.03 8.29
N ASN A 227 -10.07 -13.18 9.24
CA ASN A 227 -9.29 -13.57 10.42
C ASN A 227 -8.06 -14.44 10.09
N ILE A 228 -7.36 -14.10 9.00
CA ILE A 228 -6.12 -14.77 8.62
C ILE A 228 -5.00 -14.26 9.52
N ASP A 229 -4.39 -15.17 10.29
CA ASP A 229 -3.22 -14.86 11.11
C ASP A 229 -2.01 -14.54 10.21
N LYS A 230 -1.56 -13.28 10.28
CA LYS A 230 -0.44 -12.76 9.49
C LYS A 230 0.91 -13.35 9.89
N ASN A 231 1.02 -13.86 11.11
CA ASN A 231 2.24 -14.48 11.65
C ASN A 231 2.26 -16.01 11.46
N LYS A 232 1.18 -16.58 10.90
CA LYS A 232 1.10 -18.00 10.62
C LYS A 232 2.10 -18.40 9.55
N LYS A 233 2.67 -19.60 9.71
CA LYS A 233 3.40 -20.30 8.65
C LYS A 233 2.42 -21.05 7.75
N PHE A 234 2.39 -20.69 6.47
CA PHE A 234 1.57 -21.33 5.44
C PHE A 234 2.35 -22.47 4.75
N HIS A 235 1.74 -23.06 3.72
CA HIS A 235 2.38 -24.13 2.95
C HIS A 235 3.69 -23.60 2.33
N PRO A 236 4.85 -24.28 2.49
CA PRO A 236 6.15 -23.73 2.08
C PRO A 236 6.27 -23.36 0.59
N GLY A 237 5.49 -24.03 -0.26
CA GLY A 237 5.42 -23.76 -1.70
C GLY A 237 4.33 -22.76 -2.11
N CYS A 238 3.62 -22.12 -1.18
CA CYS A 238 2.68 -21.06 -1.55
C CYS A 238 3.42 -19.75 -1.84
N PHE A 239 2.80 -18.90 -2.64
CA PHE A 239 3.38 -17.63 -3.07
C PHE A 239 3.91 -16.78 -1.89
N PHE A 240 3.15 -16.67 -0.80
CA PHE A 240 3.54 -15.87 0.37
C PHE A 240 4.80 -16.41 1.08
N GLU A 241 4.92 -17.72 1.28
CA GLU A 241 6.10 -18.32 1.91
C GLU A 241 7.33 -18.26 0.99
N VAL A 242 7.14 -18.44 -0.32
CA VAL A 242 8.22 -18.28 -1.31
C VAL A 242 8.75 -16.85 -1.31
N LEU A 243 7.86 -15.84 -1.25
CA LEU A 243 8.26 -14.44 -1.11
C LEU A 243 9.03 -14.19 0.20
N LYS A 244 8.51 -14.66 1.34
CA LYS A 244 9.20 -14.54 2.64
C LYS A 244 10.62 -15.09 2.58
N SER A 245 10.78 -16.29 2.02
CA SER A 245 12.09 -16.94 1.87
C SER A 245 13.05 -16.09 1.03
N LYS A 246 12.61 -15.60 -0.13
CA LYS A 246 13.46 -14.78 -1.01
C LYS A 246 13.86 -13.44 -0.40
N ILE A 247 12.92 -12.74 0.24
CA ILE A 247 13.21 -11.41 0.82
C ILE A 247 14.13 -11.55 2.04
N ARG A 248 13.88 -12.54 2.92
CA ARG A 248 14.68 -12.78 4.13
C ARG A 248 16.04 -13.44 3.86
N SER A 249 16.24 -14.06 2.70
CA SER A 249 17.57 -14.56 2.31
C SER A 249 18.54 -13.38 2.10
N LYS A 250 19.69 -13.43 2.78
CA LYS A 250 20.79 -12.45 2.67
C LYS A 250 21.44 -12.52 1.30
#